data_AF-A0A7Y3X8A6-F1
#
_entry.id   AF-A0A7Y3X8A6-F1
#
_cell.length_a   1.000
_cell.length_b   1.000
_cell.length_c   1.000
_cell.angle_alpha   90.00
_cell.angle_beta   90.00
_cell.angle_gamma   90.00
#
_symmetry.space_group_name_H-M   'P 1'
#
loop_
_entity.id
_entity.type
_entity.pdbx_description
1 polymer ?
#
loop_
_entity_poly.entity_id
_entity_poly.type
_entity_poly.pdbx_seq_one_letter_code
_entity_poly.pdbx_strand_id
1 'polypeptide(L)'
;MDLDFAVALMIAGCIAIAHPIQPEPSPKFCNCAEYVHRKNPQVPDLSEYTGEFTDHLIAAGYQQVSQPKAGAVARIPPGTSGMTGNTGHVAIIQSVDFDGVPLINSANSGGNQFDAGCSNVAMERDERYLNQAVTYWAKN
;
A
#
# COMPACT_ATOMS: atom_id res chain seq x y z
N MET A 1 -30.68 -35.10 -54.63
CA MET A 1 -30.24 -35.86 -53.44
C MET A 1 -28.86 -35.31 -53.07
N ASP A 2 -28.72 -34.03 -52.75
CA ASP A 2 -29.18 -33.29 -51.56
C ASP A 2 -28.49 -33.73 -50.27
N LEU A 3 -27.85 -32.71 -49.67
CA LEU A 3 -27.56 -32.49 -48.24
C LEU A 3 -26.57 -33.47 -47.57
N ASP A 4 -25.63 -33.06 -46.71
CA ASP A 4 -25.60 -31.85 -45.90
C ASP A 4 -24.22 -31.55 -45.30
N PHE A 5 -24.12 -30.29 -44.90
CA PHE A 5 -23.13 -29.61 -44.06
C PHE A 5 -22.51 -30.40 -42.90
N ALA A 6 -21.20 -30.21 -42.66
CA ALA A 6 -20.67 -29.99 -41.31
C ALA A 6 -19.30 -29.28 -41.34
N VAL A 7 -19.35 -27.98 -41.09
CA VAL A 7 -18.24 -27.12 -40.65
C VAL A 7 -17.93 -27.43 -39.18
N ALA A 8 -16.65 -27.28 -38.78
CA ALA A 8 -16.14 -26.90 -37.44
C ALA A 8 -14.96 -27.79 -37.01
N LEU A 9 -13.89 -27.34 -36.36
CA LEU A 9 -13.43 -26.03 -35.91
C LEU A 9 -11.93 -26.22 -35.64
N MET A 10 -11.07 -25.31 -36.07
CA MET A 10 -9.66 -25.31 -35.64
C MET A 10 -9.57 -24.77 -34.21
N ILE A 11 -9.06 -25.57 -33.26
CA ILE A 11 -8.65 -25.08 -31.95
C ILE A 11 -7.14 -24.86 -32.00
N ALA A 12 -6.74 -23.63 -32.29
CA ALA A 12 -5.39 -23.15 -31.98
C ALA A 12 -5.31 -22.97 -30.45
N GLY A 13 -4.71 -23.95 -29.78
CA GLY A 13 -4.49 -23.92 -28.33
C GLY A 13 -3.46 -22.85 -27.96
N CYS A 14 -3.91 -21.79 -27.31
CA CYS A 14 -3.04 -20.89 -26.55
C CYS A 14 -2.52 -21.65 -25.32
N ILE A 15 -1.25 -22.06 -25.34
CA ILE A 15 -0.56 -22.56 -24.16
C ILE A 15 -0.26 -21.34 -23.27
N ALA A 16 -1.11 -21.08 -22.29
CA ALA A 16 -0.79 -20.19 -21.19
C ALA A 16 0.31 -20.88 -20.36
N ILE A 17 1.52 -20.32 -20.38
CA ILE A 17 2.61 -20.73 -19.50
C ILE A 17 2.22 -20.28 -18.10
N ALA A 18 1.56 -21.15 -17.35
CA ALA A 18 1.26 -20.92 -15.95
C ALA A 18 2.59 -20.95 -15.19
N HIS A 19 3.15 -19.77 -14.91
CA HIS A 19 4.19 -19.66 -13.90
C HIS A 19 3.58 -20.15 -12.58
N PRO A 20 4.25 -21.07 -11.84
CA PRO A 20 3.79 -21.42 -10.51
C PRO A 20 3.76 -20.14 -9.67
N ILE A 21 2.57 -19.74 -9.25
CA ILE A 21 2.38 -18.68 -8.27
C ILE A 21 2.99 -19.24 -6.99
N GLN A 22 4.25 -18.92 -6.73
CA GLN A 22 4.84 -19.21 -5.42
C GLN A 22 3.97 -18.45 -4.42
N PRO A 23 3.36 -19.13 -3.43
CA PRO A 23 2.63 -18.44 -2.39
C PRO A 23 3.62 -17.47 -1.73
N GLU A 24 3.29 -16.18 -1.74
CA GLU A 24 4.08 -15.18 -1.02
C GLU A 24 4.27 -15.70 0.42
N PRO A 25 5.50 -15.63 0.97
CA PRO A 25 5.72 -16.02 2.35
C PRO A 25 4.75 -15.26 3.26
N SER A 26 4.04 -15.98 4.13
CA SER A 26 3.14 -15.37 5.11
C SER A 26 3.90 -14.32 5.92
N PRO A 27 3.38 -13.09 6.05
CA PRO A 27 4.07 -12.02 6.75
C PRO A 27 4.32 -12.40 8.21
N LYS A 28 5.48 -12.03 8.74
CA LYS A 28 5.79 -12.30 10.15
C LYS A 28 4.91 -11.42 11.05
N PHE A 29 4.62 -10.17 10.64
CA PHE A 29 3.69 -9.26 11.32
C PHE A 29 3.16 -8.19 10.36
N CYS A 30 1.88 -8.18 9.95
CA CYS A 30 1.34 -7.10 9.11
C CYS A 30 1.15 -5.79 9.89
N ASN A 31 2.25 -5.11 10.18
CA ASN A 31 2.27 -3.75 10.69
C ASN A 31 2.18 -2.74 9.52
N CYS A 32 1.96 -1.47 9.85
CA CYS A 32 1.75 -0.42 8.86
C CYS A 32 2.93 -0.24 7.89
N ALA A 33 4.17 -0.30 8.38
CA ALA A 33 5.37 -0.16 7.57
C ALA A 33 5.61 -1.34 6.63
N GLU A 34 5.50 -2.58 7.14
CA GLU A 34 5.64 -3.80 6.34
C GLU A 34 4.57 -3.85 5.24
N TYR A 35 3.36 -3.41 5.54
CA TYR A 35 2.27 -3.31 4.56
C TYR A 35 2.59 -2.33 3.42
N VAL A 36 3.07 -1.13 3.76
CA VAL A 36 3.42 -0.12 2.74
C VAL A 36 4.53 -0.63 1.83
N HIS A 37 5.60 -1.22 2.38
CA HIS A 37 6.68 -1.80 1.59
C HIS A 37 6.18 -2.91 0.65
N ARG A 38 5.34 -3.82 1.13
CA ARG A 38 4.78 -4.89 0.29
C ARG A 38 3.90 -4.36 -0.84
N LYS A 39 3.08 -3.35 -0.56
CA LYS A 39 2.21 -2.74 -1.58
C LYS A 39 2.98 -1.87 -2.57
N ASN A 40 4.09 -1.29 -2.15
CA ASN A 40 4.97 -0.53 -3.01
C ASN A 40 6.45 -0.86 -2.68
N PRO A 41 7.04 -1.88 -3.31
CA PRO A 41 8.41 -2.31 -3.04
C PRO A 41 9.50 -1.26 -3.33
N GLN A 42 9.15 -0.14 -3.97
CA GLN A 42 10.04 1.01 -4.14
C GLN A 42 10.19 1.83 -2.85
N VAL A 43 9.22 1.71 -1.92
CA VAL A 43 9.35 2.23 -0.56
C VAL A 43 10.29 1.27 0.18
N PRO A 44 11.35 1.75 0.87
CA PRO A 44 12.18 0.86 1.69
C PRO A 44 11.34 0.19 2.78
N ASP A 45 11.77 -0.98 3.26
CA ASP A 45 11.12 -1.60 4.40
C ASP A 45 11.31 -0.71 5.64
N LEU A 46 10.22 -0.07 6.07
CA LEU A 46 10.25 0.85 7.21
C LEU A 46 10.05 0.14 8.54
N SER A 47 9.76 -1.17 8.55
CA SER A 47 9.39 -1.91 9.74
C SER A 47 10.55 -2.11 10.73
N GLU A 48 11.79 -1.99 10.24
CA GLU A 48 13.00 -2.03 11.07
C GLU A 48 13.25 -0.70 11.81
N TYR A 49 12.52 0.36 11.48
CA TYR A 49 12.74 1.69 12.04
C TYR A 49 11.63 2.10 13.02
N THR A 50 12.00 2.23 14.29
CA THR A 50 11.12 2.81 15.31
C THR A 50 11.32 4.33 15.35
N GLY A 51 10.58 5.10 14.55
CA GLY A 51 10.57 6.57 14.67
C GLY A 51 10.59 7.36 13.35
N GLU A 52 11.61 8.18 13.16
CA GLU A 52 11.79 9.03 11.98
C GLU A 52 12.36 8.20 10.82
N PHE A 53 11.79 8.33 9.63
CA PHE A 53 12.20 7.60 8.42
C PHE A 53 12.24 8.45 7.15
N THR A 54 12.21 9.78 7.31
CA THR A 54 12.38 10.77 6.25
C THR A 54 13.65 10.51 5.45
N ASP A 55 14.77 10.29 6.14
CA ASP A 55 16.07 10.08 5.48
C ASP A 55 16.07 8.82 4.60
N HIS A 56 15.40 7.76 5.04
CA HIS A 56 15.26 6.52 4.26
C HIS A 56 14.40 6.72 3.01
N LEU A 57 13.29 7.45 3.14
CA LEU A 57 12.44 7.79 2.00
C LEU A 57 13.18 8.71 1.01
N ILE A 58 13.91 9.71 1.50
CA ILE A 58 14.71 10.61 0.67
C ILE A 58 15.81 9.84 -0.07
N ALA A 59 16.53 8.95 0.63
CA ALA A 59 17.56 8.10 0.03
C ALA A 59 16.98 7.15 -1.03
N ALA A 60 15.74 6.71 -0.86
CA ALA A 60 14.98 5.92 -1.84
C ALA A 60 14.38 6.76 -2.97
N GLY A 61 14.72 8.04 -3.08
CA GLY A 61 14.27 8.91 -4.17
C GLY A 61 12.92 9.58 -3.94
N TYR A 62 12.37 9.56 -2.73
CA TYR A 62 11.16 10.30 -2.41
C TYR A 62 11.48 11.76 -2.03
N GLN A 63 10.48 12.62 -2.15
CA GLN A 63 10.50 14.00 -1.67
C GLN A 63 9.28 14.27 -0.82
N GLN A 64 9.48 15.04 0.25
CA GLN A 64 8.35 15.58 0.99
C GLN A 64 7.55 16.54 0.11
N VAL A 65 6.23 16.42 0.14
CA VAL A 65 5.29 17.30 -0.57
C VAL A 65 4.32 17.92 0.43
N SER A 66 3.87 19.14 0.14
CA SER A 66 3.01 19.92 1.04
C SER A 66 1.53 19.52 1.00
N GLN A 67 1.12 18.68 0.05
CA GLN A 67 -0.27 18.25 -0.13
C GLN A 67 -0.32 16.74 -0.37
N PRO A 68 -1.33 16.04 0.20
CA PRO A 68 -1.61 14.64 -0.11
C PRO A 68 -1.73 14.41 -1.62
N LYS A 69 -1.24 13.26 -2.10
CA LYS A 69 -1.33 12.85 -3.51
C LYS A 69 -1.58 11.36 -3.61
N ALA A 70 -2.40 10.95 -4.58
CA ALA A 70 -2.61 9.54 -4.88
C ALA A 70 -1.29 8.85 -5.24
N GLY A 71 -1.03 7.70 -4.60
CA GLY A 71 0.21 6.91 -4.68
C GLY A 71 1.32 7.36 -3.72
N ALA A 72 1.16 8.47 -3.00
CA ALA A 72 2.15 8.94 -2.05
C ALA A 72 2.15 8.09 -0.78
N VAL A 73 3.30 8.05 -0.11
CA VAL A 73 3.42 7.52 1.25
C VAL A 73 3.19 8.67 2.22
N ALA A 74 2.31 8.50 3.19
CA ALA A 74 2.08 9.51 4.21
C ALA A 74 2.32 8.93 5.60
N ARG A 75 2.89 9.75 6.48
CA ARG A 75 3.27 9.41 7.83
C ARG A 75 2.60 10.35 8.81
N ILE A 76 1.88 9.81 9.78
CA ILE A 76 1.57 10.54 11.01
C ILE A 76 2.73 10.34 12.00
N PRO A 77 3.40 11.41 12.46
CA PRO A 77 4.49 11.29 13.42
C PRO A 77 4.06 10.69 14.77
N PRO A 78 4.99 10.05 15.52
CA PRO A 78 4.78 9.71 16.92
C PRO A 78 4.29 10.89 17.78
N GLY A 79 3.47 10.61 18.79
CA GLY A 79 3.00 11.62 19.74
C GLY A 79 1.92 12.56 19.19
N THR A 80 1.44 12.32 17.97
CA THR A 80 0.29 13.04 17.40
C THR A 80 -0.98 12.79 18.22
N SER A 81 -1.71 13.86 18.52
CA SER A 81 -2.96 13.79 19.30
C SER A 81 -3.98 12.85 18.63
N GLY A 82 -4.61 11.98 19.44
CA GLY A 82 -5.58 10.99 18.93
C GLY A 82 -4.97 9.71 18.38
N MET A 83 -3.65 9.51 18.51
CA MET A 83 -2.99 8.23 18.25
C MET A 83 -2.67 7.49 19.55
N THR A 84 -2.89 6.18 19.56
CA THR A 84 -2.43 5.30 20.64
C THR A 84 -1.02 4.82 20.35
N GLY A 85 -0.05 5.16 21.21
CA GLY A 85 1.34 4.70 21.11
C GLY A 85 2.32 5.73 20.54
N ASN A 86 3.61 5.48 20.78
CA ASN A 86 4.72 6.39 20.42
C ASN A 86 5.42 6.00 19.10
N THR A 87 4.76 5.26 18.22
CA THR A 87 5.38 4.74 16.98
C THR A 87 4.99 5.52 15.72
N GLY A 88 3.93 6.34 15.78
CA GLY A 88 3.35 6.95 14.59
C GLY A 88 2.62 5.93 13.71
N HIS A 89 2.21 6.36 12.51
CA HIS A 89 1.52 5.50 11.54
C HIS A 89 1.90 5.87 10.11
N VAL A 90 1.97 4.88 9.22
CA VAL A 90 2.32 5.07 7.81
C VAL A 90 1.29 4.38 6.91
N ALA A 91 0.93 5.05 5.83
CA ALA A 91 -0.07 4.55 4.89
C ALA A 91 0.25 4.97 3.46
N ILE A 92 -0.36 4.28 2.50
CA ILE A 92 -0.38 4.72 1.10
C ILE A 92 -1.67 5.49 0.87
N ILE A 93 -1.56 6.69 0.31
CA ILE A 93 -2.72 7.45 -0.16
C ILE A 93 -3.20 6.83 -1.46
N GLN A 94 -4.42 6.29 -1.47
CA GLN A 94 -5.03 5.69 -2.67
C GLN A 94 -5.63 6.76 -3.57
N SER A 95 -6.37 7.70 -2.96
CA SER A 95 -6.96 8.84 -3.65
C SER A 95 -7.02 10.04 -2.70
N VAL A 96 -7.22 11.21 -3.27
CA VAL A 96 -7.52 12.44 -2.52
C VAL A 96 -8.85 12.94 -3.05
N ASP A 97 -9.80 13.07 -2.15
CA ASP A 97 -11.15 13.49 -2.51
C ASP A 97 -11.22 15.01 -2.69
N PHE A 98 -12.38 15.51 -3.13
CA PHE A 98 -12.56 16.92 -3.47
C PHE A 98 -12.36 17.89 -2.29
N ASP A 99 -12.64 17.43 -1.07
CA ASP A 99 -12.39 18.18 0.18
C ASP A 99 -10.90 18.13 0.62
N GLY A 100 -10.04 17.46 -0.15
CA GLY A 100 -8.62 17.28 0.14
C GLY A 100 -8.33 16.16 1.13
N VAL A 101 -9.34 15.50 1.70
CA VAL A 101 -9.13 14.41 2.65
C VAL A 101 -8.72 13.14 1.88
N PRO A 102 -7.57 12.54 2.23
CA PRO A 102 -7.12 11.35 1.55
C PRO A 102 -7.89 10.10 1.99
N LEU A 103 -8.19 9.23 1.03
CA LEU A 103 -8.49 7.83 1.27
C LEU A 103 -7.16 7.08 1.38
N ILE A 104 -6.86 6.56 2.57
CA ILE A 104 -5.63 5.81 2.83
C ILE A 104 -5.90 4.32 2.77
N ASN A 105 -4.83 3.56 2.54
CA ASN A 105 -4.81 2.12 2.69
C ASN A 105 -3.64 1.74 3.59
N SER A 106 -3.93 1.17 4.75
CA SER A 106 -2.93 0.77 5.72
C SER A 106 -3.35 -0.45 6.53
N ALA A 107 -2.36 -1.21 6.98
CA ALA A 107 -2.53 -2.18 8.06
C ALA A 107 -2.38 -1.47 9.40
N ASN A 108 -3.08 -1.96 10.43
CA ASN A 108 -2.87 -1.53 11.81
C ASN A 108 -3.05 -0.01 12.05
N SER A 109 -4.13 0.58 11.54
CA SER A 109 -4.40 2.01 11.72
C SER A 109 -4.52 2.50 13.17
N GLY A 110 -4.71 1.57 14.12
CA GLY A 110 -4.68 1.84 15.56
C GLY A 110 -3.32 1.64 16.25
N GLY A 111 -2.26 1.27 15.51
CA GLY A 111 -0.91 1.08 16.06
C GLY A 111 -0.71 -0.14 16.98
N ASN A 112 -1.73 -0.97 17.21
CA ASN A 112 -1.71 -2.05 18.22
C ASN A 112 -2.12 -3.45 17.70
N GLN A 113 -2.33 -3.62 16.40
CA GLN A 113 -2.76 -4.86 15.76
C GLN A 113 -1.66 -5.42 14.87
N PHE A 114 -1.17 -6.61 15.22
CA PHE A 114 -0.25 -7.38 14.39
C PHE A 114 -0.99 -8.62 13.89
N ASP A 115 -1.09 -8.79 12.57
CA ASP A 115 -1.72 -9.96 11.97
C ASP A 115 -0.80 -10.58 10.93
N ALA A 116 -0.49 -11.87 11.06
CA ALA A 116 0.30 -12.63 10.09
C ALA A 116 -0.45 -12.90 8.77
N GLY A 117 -1.72 -12.51 8.65
CA GLY A 117 -2.53 -12.60 7.43
C GLY A 117 -2.83 -11.29 6.71
N CYS A 118 -2.44 -10.13 7.26
CA CYS A 118 -2.88 -8.81 6.76
C CYS A 118 -4.42 -8.64 6.65
N SER A 119 -5.20 -9.35 7.46
CA SER A 119 -6.66 -9.13 7.58
C SER A 119 -7.00 -7.83 8.31
N ASN A 120 -6.02 -7.18 8.94
CA ASN A 120 -6.10 -5.89 9.63
C ASN A 120 -5.85 -4.68 8.71
N VAL A 121 -5.98 -4.85 7.39
CA VAL A 121 -5.86 -3.79 6.40
C VAL A 121 -7.21 -3.13 6.19
N ALA A 122 -7.24 -1.80 6.28
CA ALA A 122 -8.43 -1.01 6.03
C ALA A 122 -8.16 0.05 4.96
N MET A 123 -9.20 0.33 4.18
CA MET A 123 -9.30 1.59 3.45
C MET A 123 -10.18 2.53 4.24
N GLU A 124 -9.65 3.70 4.59
CA GLU A 124 -10.37 4.67 5.41
C GLU A 124 -10.05 6.10 4.99
N ARG A 125 -11.02 6.99 5.18
CA ARG A 125 -10.78 8.43 5.10
C ARG A 125 -10.34 8.91 6.47
N ASP A 126 -9.23 9.64 6.50
CA ASP A 126 -8.68 10.13 7.76
C ASP A 126 -8.12 11.55 7.61
N GLU A 127 -8.78 12.51 8.25
CA GLU A 127 -8.39 13.92 8.22
C GLU A 127 -7.03 14.18 8.87
N ARG A 128 -6.53 13.28 9.72
CA ARG A 128 -5.18 13.39 10.27
C ARG A 128 -4.13 13.34 9.18
N TYR A 129 -4.40 12.62 8.08
CA TYR A 129 -3.51 12.56 6.94
C TYR A 129 -3.51 13.82 6.08
N LEU A 130 -4.52 14.68 6.22
CA LEU A 130 -4.53 16.02 5.63
C LEU A 130 -3.82 17.02 6.55
N ASN A 131 -4.08 16.96 7.86
CA ASN A 131 -3.74 18.03 8.79
C ASN A 131 -2.45 17.81 9.58
N GLN A 132 -2.01 16.56 9.73
CA GLN A 132 -0.97 16.16 10.68
C GLN A 132 0.10 15.25 10.06
N ALA A 133 -0.16 14.67 8.90
CA ALA A 133 0.80 13.81 8.24
C ALA A 133 1.84 14.56 7.42
N VAL A 134 3.02 13.96 7.32
CA VAL A 134 4.05 14.30 6.35
C VAL A 134 3.88 13.38 5.14
N THR A 135 3.75 13.96 3.95
CA THR A 135 3.54 13.21 2.71
C THR A 135 4.81 13.17 1.88
N TYR A 136 5.14 12.00 1.32
CA TYR A 136 6.31 11.75 0.49
C TYR A 136 5.89 11.18 -0.87
N TRP A 137 6.41 11.77 -1.94
CA TRP A 137 6.14 11.38 -3.32
C TRP A 137 7.44 10.96 -4.02
N ALA A 138 7.39 9.92 -4.85
CA ALA A 138 8.55 9.49 -5.62
C ALA A 138 9.00 10.60 -6.59
N LYS A 139 10.31 10.89 -6.65
CA LYS A 139 10.90 11.71 -7.71
C LYS A 139 10.97 10.80 -8.94
N ASN A 140 10.22 11.17 -9.99
CA ASN A 140 10.30 10.50 -11.29
C ASN A 140 11.71 10.59 -11.88
#